data_AF-A0A7J4UVJ4-F1
#
_entry.id   AF-A0A7J4UVJ4-F1
#
_cell.length_a   1.000
_cell.length_b   1.000
_cell.length_c   1.000
_cell.angle_alpha   90.00
_cell.angle_beta   90.00
_cell.angle_gamma   90.00
#
_symmetry.space_group_name_H-M   'P 1'
#
loop_
_entity.id
_entity.type
_entity.pdbx_description
1 polymer ?
#
loop_
_entity_poly.entity_id
_entity_poly.type
_entity_poly.pdbx_seq_one_letter_code
_entity_poly.pdbx_strand_id
1 'polypeptide(L)'
;MISSRINGTGIVFGSYAKKKDSDPDILIASQFNKESIDHLSKTHHISIRIKNYLLKIFDRAISRDILLKEVLNNHIIFKNTELFVDRVCY
;
A
#
# COMPACT_ATOMS: atom_id res chain seq x y z
N MET A 1 -6.13 0.00 13.17
CA MET A 1 -6.95 -1.18 12.81
C MET A 1 -6.38 -2.00 11.65
N ILE A 2 -5.92 -1.39 10.54
CA ILE A 2 -5.15 -2.08 9.47
C ILE A 2 -3.65 -2.03 9.75
N SER A 3 -3.14 -0.90 10.26
CA SER A 3 -1.72 -0.68 10.53
C SER A 3 -1.10 -1.73 11.47
N SER A 4 -1.81 -2.23 12.48
CA SER A 4 -1.29 -3.27 13.40
C SER A 4 -1.11 -4.64 12.74
N ARG A 5 -1.60 -4.84 11.51
CA ARG A 5 -1.63 -6.15 10.82
C ARG A 5 -0.70 -6.24 9.61
N ILE A 6 0.07 -5.16 9.38
CA ILE A 6 1.05 -5.03 8.30
C ILE A 6 2.44 -4.98 8.94
N ASN A 7 3.37 -5.85 8.56
CA ASN A 7 4.76 -5.78 9.03
C ASN A 7 5.63 -5.09 7.98
N GLY A 8 5.40 -3.80 7.70
CA GLY A 8 6.14 -3.04 6.68
C GLY A 8 5.43 -1.72 6.34
N THR A 9 5.66 -1.23 5.12
CA THR A 9 5.04 0.00 4.64
C THR A 9 3.64 -0.25 4.10
N GLY A 10 2.68 0.54 4.58
CA GLY A 10 1.31 0.57 4.09
C GLY A 10 1.04 1.86 3.34
N ILE A 11 0.60 1.73 2.09
CA ILE A 11 0.39 2.86 1.17
C ILE A 11 -1.01 2.76 0.58
N VAL A 12 -1.75 3.86 0.58
CA VAL A 12 -2.96 3.99 -0.25
C VAL A 12 -2.58 4.74 -1.52
N PHE A 13 -3.01 4.25 -2.68
CA PHE A 13 -2.71 4.85 -3.97
C PHE A 13 -3.96 4.84 -4.87
N GLY A 14 -3.80 5.30 -6.12
CA GLY A 14 -4.88 5.29 -7.10
C GLY A 14 -5.88 6.44 -6.92
N SER A 15 -7.12 6.24 -7.38
CA SER A 15 -8.13 7.30 -7.37
C SER A 15 -8.46 7.77 -5.96
N TYR A 16 -8.45 6.88 -4.95
CA TYR A 16 -8.70 7.24 -3.56
C TYR A 16 -7.71 8.30 -3.04
N ALA A 17 -6.42 8.14 -3.38
CA ALA A 17 -5.39 9.08 -2.99
C ALA A 17 -5.58 10.47 -3.63
N LYS A 18 -6.24 10.53 -4.80
CA LYS A 18 -6.55 11.78 -5.53
C LYS A 18 -7.89 12.39 -5.13
N LYS A 19 -8.91 11.56 -4.93
CA LYS A 19 -10.30 11.91 -4.62
C LYS A 19 -10.85 10.82 -3.68
N LYS A 20 -11.18 11.18 -2.44
CA LYS A 20 -11.62 10.27 -1.37
C LYS A 20 -12.99 9.59 -1.58
N ASP A 21 -13.47 9.57 -2.82
CA ASP A 21 -14.81 9.15 -3.23
C ASP A 21 -14.76 7.86 -4.08
N SER A 22 -13.80 7.00 -3.78
CA SER A 22 -13.54 5.75 -4.50
C SER A 22 -13.25 4.63 -3.50
N ASP A 23 -13.21 3.38 -3.96
CA ASP A 23 -12.65 2.31 -3.13
C ASP A 23 -11.12 2.47 -2.99
N PRO A 24 -10.55 2.19 -1.81
CA PRO A 24 -9.12 2.32 -1.60
C PRO A 24 -8.32 1.17 -2.22
N ASP A 25 -7.37 1.52 -3.10
CA ASP A 25 -6.29 0.63 -3.51
C ASP A 25 -5.14 0.74 -2.51
N ILE A 26 -4.78 -0.38 -1.90
CA ILE A 26 -3.72 -0.45 -0.88
C ILE A 26 -2.53 -1.23 -1.42
N LEU A 27 -1.36 -0.61 -1.41
CA LEU A 27 -0.10 -1.30 -1.60
C LEU A 27 0.52 -1.61 -0.24
N ILE A 28 0.95 -2.86 -0.08
CA ILE A 28 1.70 -3.31 1.08
C ILE A 28 3.07 -3.76 0.59
N ALA A 29 4.11 -3.07 1.06
CA ALA A 29 5.49 -3.42 0.79
C ALA A 29 6.06 -4.26 1.94
N SER A 30 5.55 -5.49 2.16
CA SER A 30 6.04 -6.53 3.07
C SER A 30 4.98 -7.63 3.29
N GLN A 31 5.23 -8.57 4.19
CA GLN A 31 4.25 -9.52 4.71
C GLN A 31 3.08 -8.81 5.43
N PHE A 32 1.90 -9.38 5.24
CA PHE A 32 0.67 -8.99 5.91
C PHE A 32 -0.21 -10.22 6.16
N ASN A 33 -1.13 -10.11 7.12
CA ASN A 33 -2.13 -11.15 7.36
C ASN A 33 -3.35 -10.92 6.44
N LYS A 34 -3.50 -11.76 5.42
CA LYS A 34 -4.58 -11.63 4.43
C LYS A 34 -5.97 -11.85 5.03
N GLU A 35 -6.16 -12.93 5.81
CA GLU A 35 -7.45 -13.24 6.45
C GLU A 35 -7.98 -12.07 7.28
N SER A 36 -7.06 -11.40 7.98
CA SER A 36 -7.38 -10.22 8.78
C SER A 36 -7.86 -9.03 7.95
N ILE A 37 -7.27 -8.79 6.78
CA ILE A 37 -7.69 -7.68 5.92
C ILE A 37 -8.99 -8.03 5.19
N ASP A 38 -9.14 -9.28 4.75
CA ASP A 38 -10.39 -9.77 4.16
C ASP A 38 -11.55 -9.66 5.17
N HIS A 39 -11.31 -9.95 6.46
CA HIS A 39 -12.29 -9.75 7.52
C HIS A 39 -12.67 -8.27 7.66
N LEU A 40 -11.70 -7.35 7.73
CA LEU A 40 -11.95 -5.91 7.82
C LEU A 40 -12.74 -5.37 6.62
N SER A 41 -12.39 -5.81 5.40
CA SER A 41 -13.12 -5.46 4.17
C SER A 41 -14.60 -5.83 4.29
N LYS A 42 -14.90 -7.05 4.77
CA LYS A 42 -16.27 -7.51 5.00
C LYS A 42 -16.97 -6.74 6.12
N THR A 43 -16.32 -6.55 7.27
CA THR A 43 -16.90 -5.85 8.42
C THR A 43 -17.32 -4.43 8.07
N HIS A 44 -16.48 -3.72 7.32
CA HIS A 44 -16.71 -2.31 6.99
C HIS A 44 -17.44 -2.11 5.67
N HIS A 45 -17.76 -3.17 4.93
CA HIS A 45 -18.37 -3.10 3.59
C HIS A 45 -17.55 -2.21 2.62
N ILE A 46 -16.22 -2.22 2.78
CA ILE A 46 -15.29 -1.48 1.94
C ILE A 46 -14.53 -2.50 1.09
N SER A 47 -14.54 -2.33 -0.23
CA SER A 47 -13.74 -3.16 -1.13
C SER A 47 -12.29 -2.72 -1.04
N ILE A 48 -11.43 -3.55 -0.43
CA ILE A 48 -10.01 -3.25 -0.29
C ILE A 48 -9.24 -4.07 -1.31
N ARG A 49 -8.66 -3.42 -2.33
CA ARG A 49 -7.78 -4.10 -3.28
C ARG A 49 -6.34 -4.01 -2.79
N ILE A 50 -5.73 -5.15 -2.50
CA ILE A 50 -4.35 -5.21 -2.01
C ILE A 50 -3.40 -5.59 -3.13
N LYS A 51 -2.33 -4.81 -3.29
CA LYS A 51 -1.15 -5.15 -4.08
C LYS A 51 0.01 -5.39 -3.12
N ASN A 52 0.51 -6.63 -3.09
CA ASN A 52 1.62 -7.00 -2.23
C ASN A 52 2.92 -7.06 -3.01
N TYR A 53 3.93 -6.33 -2.56
CA TYR A 53 5.31 -6.44 -3.03
C TYR A 53 6.21 -6.80 -1.86
N LEU A 54 6.93 -7.91 -1.96
CA LEU A 54 8.04 -8.17 -1.03
C LEU A 54 9.08 -7.06 -1.16
N LEU A 55 9.70 -6.64 -0.05
CA LEU A 55 10.65 -5.53 -0.02
C LEU A 55 11.72 -5.62 -1.12
N LYS A 56 12.31 -6.82 -1.30
CA LYS A 56 13.33 -7.08 -2.33
C LYS A 56 12.84 -6.90 -3.77
N ILE A 57 11.54 -7.10 -4.01
CA ILE A 57 10.93 -6.90 -5.33
C ILE A 57 10.61 -5.42 -5.50
N PHE A 58 10.04 -4.79 -4.48
CA PHE A 58 9.75 -3.36 -4.45
C PHE A 58 11.00 -2.53 -4.79
N ASP A 59 12.12 -2.75 -4.09
CA ASP A 59 13.37 -2.01 -4.31
C ASP A 59 13.89 -2.10 -5.75
N ARG A 60 13.73 -3.27 -6.40
CA ARG A 60 14.20 -3.48 -7.78
C ARG A 60 13.20 -2.99 -8.83
N ALA A 61 11.93 -2.96 -8.49
CA ALA A 61 10.83 -2.67 -9.40
C ALA A 61 10.43 -1.19 -9.37
N ILE A 62 10.72 -0.45 -8.30
CA ILE A 62 10.21 0.92 -8.06
C ILE A 62 10.45 1.87 -9.23
N SER A 63 11.58 1.75 -9.91
CA SER A 63 11.96 2.61 -11.04
C SER A 63 11.45 2.13 -12.41
N ARG A 64 10.94 0.89 -12.50
CA ARG A 64 10.62 0.22 -13.77
C ARG A 64 9.16 -0.16 -13.91
N ASP A 65 8.52 -0.54 -12.80
CA ASP A 65 7.14 -0.98 -12.75
C ASP A 65 6.20 0.22 -12.87
N ILE A 66 5.26 0.13 -13.81
CA ILE A 66 4.31 1.20 -14.14
C ILE A 66 3.40 1.50 -12.95
N LEU A 67 2.96 0.47 -12.22
CA LEU A 67 2.12 0.63 -11.03
C LEU A 67 2.89 1.32 -9.92
N LEU A 68 4.14 0.91 -9.68
CA LEU A 68 4.97 1.55 -8.66
C LEU A 68 5.27 3.02 -8.99
N LYS A 69 5.48 3.36 -10.26
CA LYS A 69 5.57 4.76 -10.69
C LYS A 69 4.29 5.54 -10.41
N GLU A 70 3.12 4.94 -10.61
CA GLU A 70 1.85 5.58 -10.29
C GLU A 70 1.71 5.81 -8.78
N VAL A 71 2.10 4.82 -7.96
CA VAL A 71 2.16 4.95 -6.50
C VAL A 71 3.06 6.12 -6.12
N LEU A 72 4.27 6.22 -6.67
CA LEU A 72 5.17 7.35 -6.40
C LEU A 72 4.55 8.71 -6.72
N ASN A 73 3.79 8.80 -7.81
CA ASN A 73 3.16 10.05 -8.21
C ASN A 73 1.99 10.47 -7.31
N ASN A 74 1.21 9.52 -6.79
CA ASN A 74 0.02 9.80 -5.99
C ASN A 74 -0.21 8.73 -4.93
N HIS A 75 0.21 9.03 -3.71
CA HIS A 75 0.05 8.11 -2.59
C HIS A 75 -0.17 8.82 -1.26
N ILE A 76 -0.76 8.08 -0.32
CA ILE A 76 -0.86 8.43 1.08
C ILE A 76 -0.23 7.30 1.89
N ILE A 77 0.85 7.60 2.60
CA ILE A 77 1.51 6.62 3.46
C ILE A 77 0.82 6.65 4.81
N PHE A 78 0.33 5.51 5.27
CA PHE A 78 -0.35 5.40 6.57
C PHE A 78 0.40 4.53 7.58
N LYS A 79 1.51 3.91 7.17
CA LYS A 79 2.41 3.14 8.05
C LYS A 79 3.84 3.12 7.53
N ASN A 80 4.81 3.27 8.44
CA ASN A 80 6.26 3.19 8.20
C ASN A 80 6.74 4.15 7.10
N THR A 81 6.38 5.43 7.23
CA THR A 81 6.76 6.49 6.29
C THR A 81 8.27 6.62 6.13
N GLU A 82 9.04 6.57 7.22
CA GLU A 82 10.51 6.65 7.17
C GLU A 82 11.11 5.56 6.28
N LEU A 83 10.70 4.31 6.48
CA LEU A 83 11.14 3.17 5.68
C LEU A 83 10.82 3.35 4.19
N PHE A 84 9.73 4.02 3.85
CA PHE A 84 9.41 4.30 2.45
C PHE A 84 10.30 5.40 1.87
N VAL A 85 10.47 6.50 2.60
CA VAL A 85 11.31 7.63 2.16
C VAL A 85 12.74 7.17 1.91
N ASP A 86 13.31 6.39 2.83
CA ASP A 86 14.66 5.81 2.69
C ASP A 86 14.85 4.96 1.43
N ARG A 87 13.77 4.43 0.85
CA ARG A 87 13.81 3.52 -0.30
C ARG A 87 13.55 4.20 -1.63
N VAL A 88 12.95 5.39 -1.59
CA VAL A 88 12.48 6.12 -2.77
C VAL A 88 13.31 7.37 -3.01
N CYS A 89 13.81 8.00 -1.94
CA CYS A 89 14.55 9.26 -2.01
C CYS A 89 16.07 9.09 -1.94
N TYR A 90 16.57 7.87 -1.73
CA TYR A 90 18.00 7.50 -1.72
C TYR A 90 18.24 6.35 -2.70
#